data_AF-A0AAN8V471-F1
#
_entry.id   AF-A0AAN8V471-F1
#
_cell.length_a   1.000
_cell.length_b   1.000
_cell.length_c   1.000
_cell.angle_alpha   90.00
_cell.angle_beta   90.00
_cell.angle_gamma   90.00
#
_symmetry.space_group_name_H-M   'P 1'
#
loop_
_entity.id
_entity.type
_entity.pdbx_description
1 polymer ?
#
loop_
_entity_poly.entity_id
_entity_poly.type
_entity_poly.pdbx_seq_one_letter_code
_entity_poly.pdbx_strand_id
1 'polypeptide(L)' 'MANNLRKKLIQIDVSSDSICPWCFAGKRNLDKAIVLSKEQFDFEINGKHQLSGSQPPDAFLRAFRVAAN' A
#
# COMPACT_ATOMS: atom_id res chain seq x y z
N MET A 1 -30.15 16.35 -12.58
CA MET A 1 -29.76 14.92 -12.72
C MET A 1 -28.47 14.73 -11.94
N ALA A 2 -28.56 14.43 -10.64
CA ALA A 2 -27.38 14.23 -9.80
C ALA A 2 -27.05 12.73 -9.79
N ASN A 3 -26.10 12.30 -10.62
CA ASN A 3 -25.56 10.96 -10.51
C ASN A 3 -24.78 10.88 -9.20
N ASN A 4 -25.37 10.23 -8.20
CA ASN A 4 -24.67 9.75 -7.01
C ASN A 4 -23.75 8.60 -7.43
N LEU A 5 -22.67 8.90 -8.16
CA LEU A 5 -21.59 7.96 -8.41
C LEU A 5 -20.73 7.89 -7.14
N ARG A 6 -21.24 7.18 -6.12
CA ARG A 6 -20.39 6.79 -5.00
C ARG A 6 -19.39 5.76 -5.52
N LYS A 7 -18.16 6.21 -5.76
CA LYS A 7 -17.06 5.33 -6.10
C LYS A 7 -16.86 4.35 -4.95
N LYS A 8 -16.54 3.10 -5.27
CA LYS A 8 -16.24 2.11 -4.25
C LYS A 8 -14.91 2.49 -3.59
N LEU A 9 -14.90 2.59 -2.26
CA LEU A 9 -13.68 2.80 -1.48
C LEU A 9 -12.88 1.50 -1.43
N ILE A 10 -11.60 1.59 -1.80
CA ILE A 10 -10.64 0.50 -1.70
C ILE A 10 -9.60 0.89 -0.65
N GLN A 11 -9.50 0.10 0.41
CA GLN A 11 -8.44 0.23 1.41
C GLN A 11 -7.25 -0.61 0.99
N ILE A 12 -6.06 0.01 0.98
CA ILE A 12 -4.81 -0.63 0.57
C ILE A 12 -3.81 -0.49 1.72
N ASP A 13 -3.43 -1.61 2.32
CA ASP A 13 -2.37 -1.67 3.31
C ASP A 13 -1.04 -1.98 2.63
N VAL A 14 -0.05 -1.11 2.82
CA VAL A 14 1.28 -1.26 2.22
C VAL A 14 2.30 -1.58 3.30
N SER A 15 3.00 -2.70 3.12
CA SER A 15 4.23 -3.03 3.86
C SER A 15 5.41 -2.91 2.90
N SER A 16 6.40 -2.09 3.27
CA SER A 16 7.54 -1.79 2.40
C SER A 16 8.83 -1.65 3.20
N ASP A 17 9.94 -2.06 2.60
CA ASP A 17 11.27 -1.83 3.16
C ASP A 17 11.99 -0.75 2.35
N SER A 18 12.62 0.18 3.06
CA SER A 18 13.47 1.24 2.52
C SER A 18 14.65 0.75 1.67
N ILE A 19 15.16 -0.47 1.90
CA ILE A 19 16.27 -1.04 1.13
C ILE A 19 15.82 -1.97 0.00
N CYS A 20 14.53 -2.32 -0.07
CA CYS A 20 14.05 -3.32 -1.02
C CYS A 20 13.85 -2.70 -2.41
N PRO A 21 14.59 -3.15 -3.45
CA PRO A 21 14.46 -2.61 -4.80
C PRO A 21 13.06 -2.87 -5.40
N TRP A 22 12.45 -4.01 -5.04
CA TRP A 22 11.11 -4.36 -5.49
C TRP A 22 10.02 -3.51 -4.83
N CYS A 23 10.21 -3.06 -3.58
CA CYS A 23 9.28 -2.14 -2.93
C CYS A 23 9.23 -0.79 -3.66
N PHE A 24 10.37 -0.28 -4.14
CA PHE A 24 10.40 0.94 -4.97
C PHE A 24 9.67 0.75 -6.30
N ALA A 25 9.92 -0.36 -7.00
CA ALA A 25 9.23 -0.67 -8.25
C ALA A 25 7.71 -0.84 -8.02
N GLY A 26 7.34 -1.55 -6.96
CA GLY A 26 5.96 -1.77 -6.55
C GLY A 26 5.23 -0.47 -6.24
N LYS A 27 5.85 0.44 -5.47
CA LYS A 27 5.27 1.77 -5.18
C LYS A 27 4.98 2.54 -6.46
N ARG A 28 5.93 2.59 -7.40
CA ARG A 28 5.74 3.30 -8.67
C ARG A 28 4.60 2.72 -9.50
N ASN A 29 4.46 1.39 -9.50
CA ASN A 29 3.37 0.74 -10.22
C ASN A 29 2.01 0.95 -9.54
N LEU A 30 1.98 0.92 -8.21
CA LEU A 30 0.78 1.23 -7.42
C LEU A 30 0.32 2.67 -7.65
N ASP A 31 1.24 3.64 -7.57
CA ASP A 31 0.95 5.05 -7.82
C ASP A 31 0.32 5.25 -9.23
N LYS A 32 0.87 4.57 -10.25
CA LYS A 32 0.32 4.59 -11.61
C LYS A 32 -1.08 3.99 -11.69
N ALA A 33 -1.31 2.83 -11.08
CA ALA A 33 -2.62 2.17 -11.09
C ALA A 33 -3.69 3.04 -10.42
N ILE A 34 -3.36 3.69 -9.30
CA ILE A 34 -4.26 4.61 -8.61
C ILE A 34 -4.66 5.78 -9.49
N VAL A 35 -3.69 6.40 -10.18
CA VAL A 35 -3.97 7.51 -11.11
C VAL A 35 -4.89 7.06 -12.25
N LEU A 36 -4.63 5.89 -12.84
CA LEU A 36 -5.43 5.34 -13.94
C LEU A 36 -6.87 4.99 -13.52
N SER A 37 -7.08 4.62 -12.26
CA SER A 37 -8.37 4.12 -11.76
C SER A 37 -9.13 5.13 -10.88
N LYS A 38 -8.62 6.36 -10.72
CA LYS A 38 -9.17 7.40 -9.84
C LYS A 38 -10.61 7.82 -10.19
N GLU A 39 -11.04 7.66 -11.43
CA GLU A 39 -12.41 7.98 -11.85
C GLU A 39 -13.42 6.92 -11.40
N GLN A 40 -12.97 5.70 -11.12
CA GLN A 40 -13.83 4.56 -10.80
C GLN A 40 -13.85 4.22 -9.30
N PHE A 41 -12.72 4.43 -8.62
CA PHE A 41 -12.52 4.07 -7.22
C PHE A 41 -11.97 5.23 -6.42
N ASP A 42 -12.33 5.25 -5.13
CA ASP A 42 -11.64 6.04 -4.13
C ASP A 42 -10.67 5.13 -3.39
N PHE A 43 -9.51 5.66 -3.01
CA PHE A 43 -8.44 4.89 -2.39
C PHE A 43 -8.07 5.48 -1.04
N GLU A 44 -7.95 4.60 -0.04
CA GLU A 44 -7.36 4.91 1.25
C GLU A 44 -6.12 4.04 1.42
N ILE A 45 -4.94 4.66 1.48
CA ILE A 45 -3.67 3.96 1.58
C ILE A 45 -3.17 4.06 3.01
N ASN A 46 -3.11 2.92 3.69
CA ASN A 46 -2.58 2.80 5.04
C ASN A 46 -1.14 2.30 4.95
N GLY A 47 -0.18 3.12 5.39
CA GLY A 47 1.24 2.77 5.43
C GLY A 47 1.55 1.92 6.65
N LYS A 48 1.17 0.63 6.63
CA LYS A 48 1.18 -0.21 7.83
C LYS A 48 2.59 -0.41 8.39
N HIS A 49 3.62 -0.65 7.57
CA HIS A 49 4.99 -0.89 8.08
C HIS A 49 6.08 -0.44 7.12
N GLN A 50 6.90 0.51 7.56
CA GLN A 50 8.16 0.87 6.91
C GLN A 50 9.30 0.14 7.63
N LEU A 51 9.89 -0.85 6.95
CA LEU A 51 11.04 -1.59 7.45
C LEU A 51 12.35 -0.94 7.03
N SER A 52 13.38 -1.18 7.84
CA SER A 52 14.77 -0.82 7.52
C SER A 52 15.69 -1.99 7.82
N GLY A 53 16.69 -2.20 6.95
CA GLY A 53 17.60 -3.34 7.01
C GLY A 53 18.40 -3.50 8.30
N SER A 54 18.47 -2.48 9.18
CA SER A 54 19.15 -2.53 10.47
C SER A 54 18.25 -2.86 11.66
N GLN A 55 16.97 -3.18 11.42
CA GLN A 55 16.04 -3.55 12.48
C GLN A 55 16.32 -4.96 13.04
N PRO A 56 15.92 -5.24 14.29
CA PRO A 56 16.10 -6.56 14.86
C PRO A 56 15.12 -7.58 14.24
N PRO A 57 15.46 -8.89 14.21
CA PRO A 57 14.66 -9.93 13.54
C PRO A 57 13.20 -10.01 13.98
N ASP A 58 12.90 -9.67 15.24
CA ASP A 58 11.54 -9.64 15.79
C ASP A 58 10.67 -8.55 15.12
N ALA A 59 11.27 -7.44 14.69
CA ALA A 59 10.56 -6.40 13.95
C ALA A 59 10.09 -6.91 12.57
N PHE A 60 10.95 -7.65 11.87
CA PHE A 60 10.60 -8.29 10.61
C PHE A 60 9.48 -9.33 10.80
N LEU A 61 9.59 -10.20 11.82
CA LEU A 61 8.57 -11.21 12.11
C LEU A 61 7.20 -10.59 12.42
N ARG A 62 7.16 -9.48 13.15
CA ARG A 62 5.91 -8.74 13.40
C ARG A 62 5.32 -8.18 12.10
N ALA A 63 6.14 -7.51 11.29
CA ALA A 63 5.68 -6.93 10.03
C ALA A 63 5.14 -8.00 9.07
N PHE A 64 5.82 -9.14 8.93
CA PHE A 64 5.34 -10.24 8.09
C PHE A 64 4.03 -10.85 8.61
N ARG A 65 3.85 -10.99 9.94
CA ARG A 65 2.59 -11.45 10.51
C ARG A 65 1.44 -10.49 10.24
N VAL A 66 1.68 -9.18 10.28
CA VAL A 66 0.64 -8.19 9.99
C VAL A 66 0.34 -8.11 8.50
N ALA A 67 1.32 -8.35 7.62
CA ALA A 67 1.11 -8.36 6.18
C ALA A 67 0.41 -9.63 5.67
N ALA A 68 0.47 -10.74 6.42
CA ALA A 68 -0.13 -12.02 6.03
C ALA A 68 -1.57 -12.24 6.52
N ASN A 69 -2.08 -11.37 7.40
CA ASN A 69 -3.44 -11.39 7.94
C ASN A 69 -4.26 -10.22 7.39
#